data_AF-A0A2N9B036-F1
#
_entry.id   AF-A0A2N9B036-F1
#
_cell.length_a   1.000
_cell.length_b   1.000
_cell.length_c   1.000
_cell.angle_alpha   90.00
_cell.angle_beta   90.00
_cell.angle_gamma   90.00
#
_symmetry.space_group_name_H-M   'P 1'
#
loop_
_entity.id
_entity.type
_entity.pdbx_description
1 polymer ?
#
loop_
_entity_poly.entity_id
_entity_poly.type
_entity_poly.pdbx_seq_one_letter_code
_entity_poly.pdbx_strand_id
1 'polypeptide(L)'
;MTAENKPPVVSRGEWLAAIDTLRVREKAHTREGDAIAAARRRLPMAEVDPSAPLVEGKGHAPLIDVFEGRTQLFVSYHMWHDGHTAADQCEGCTFFTGQVPRTVLSAPA
;
A
#
# COMPACT_ATOMS: atom_id res chain seq x y z
N MET A 1 37.62 17.92 20.31
CA MET A 1 36.48 18.28 19.44
C MET A 1 35.46 17.14 19.46
N THR A 2 34.63 17.09 20.49
CA THR A 2 33.43 16.23 20.50
C THR A 2 32.42 16.87 19.55
N ALA A 3 32.04 16.14 18.50
CA ALA A 3 31.02 16.59 17.56
C ALA A 3 29.67 16.65 18.28
N GLU A 4 29.16 17.88 18.44
CA GLU A 4 28.08 18.28 19.36
C GLU A 4 26.70 17.66 19.07
N ASN A 5 26.58 16.82 18.05
CA ASN A 5 25.32 16.23 17.58
C ASN A 5 25.39 14.71 17.30
N LYS A 6 26.29 13.97 17.93
CA LYS A 6 26.37 12.51 17.78
C LYS A 6 25.97 11.80 19.08
N PRO A 7 25.22 10.67 19.00
CA PRO A 7 25.00 9.81 20.16
C PRO A 7 26.34 9.38 20.80
N PRO A 8 26.38 9.10 22.11
CA PRO A 8 27.59 8.66 22.77
C PRO A 8 28.12 7.36 22.16
N VAL A 9 29.44 7.29 21.96
CA VAL A 9 30.12 6.04 21.58
C VAL A 9 30.29 5.21 22.85
N VAL A 10 29.61 4.07 22.90
CA VAL A 10 29.58 3.17 24.07
C VAL A 10 30.19 1.81 23.73
N SER A 11 30.42 0.99 24.75
CA SER A 11 30.85 -0.39 24.56
C SER A 11 29.76 -1.24 23.89
N ARG A 12 30.16 -2.39 23.34
CA ARG A 12 29.20 -3.34 22.74
C ARG A 12 28.17 -3.85 23.75
N GLY A 13 28.57 -4.07 25.01
CA GLY A 13 27.68 -4.54 26.06
C GLY A 13 26.59 -3.53 26.42
N GLU A 14 26.97 -2.25 26.58
CA GLU A 14 26.03 -1.16 26.84
C GLU A 14 25.05 -0.97 25.69
N TRP A 15 25.54 -1.03 24.44
CA TRP A 15 24.68 -0.97 23.27
C TRP A 15 23.68 -2.14 23.21
N LEU A 16 24.13 -3.37 23.52
CA LEU A 16 23.26 -4.55 23.55
C LEU A 16 22.14 -4.41 24.59
N ALA A 17 22.45 -3.95 25.80
CA ALA A 17 21.44 -3.71 26.83
C ALA A 17 20.41 -2.65 26.40
N ALA A 18 20.86 -1.59 25.74
CA ALA A 18 19.99 -0.53 25.23
C ALA A 18 19.08 -1.03 24.08
N ILE A 19 19.62 -1.76 23.10
CA ILE A 19 18.82 -2.26 21.98
C ILE A 19 17.83 -3.34 22.42
N ASP A 20 18.16 -4.17 23.41
CA ASP A 20 17.22 -5.17 23.93
C ASP A 20 16.04 -4.51 24.65
N THR A 21 16.29 -3.41 25.36
CA THR A 21 15.22 -2.58 25.95
C THR A 21 14.33 -1.96 24.85
N LEU A 22 14.94 -1.43 23.78
CA LEU A 22 14.19 -0.85 22.67
C LEU A 22 13.32 -1.89 21.94
N ARG A 23 13.87 -3.09 21.68
CA ARG A 23 13.18 -4.17 20.97
C ARG A 23 11.90 -4.62 21.64
N VAL A 24 11.80 -4.53 22.97
CA VAL A 24 10.54 -4.81 23.68
C VAL A 24 9.44 -3.86 23.22
N ARG A 25 9.75 -2.55 23.10
CA ARG A 25 8.82 -1.53 22.62
C ARG A 25 8.49 -1.71 21.15
N GLU A 26 9.48 -1.99 20.32
CA GLU A 26 9.30 -2.26 18.89
C GLU A 26 8.38 -3.46 18.66
N LYS A 27 8.60 -4.56 19.39
CA LYS A 27 7.77 -5.76 19.31
C LYS A 27 6.33 -5.50 19.75
N ALA A 28 6.13 -4.68 20.78
CA ALA A 28 4.80 -4.26 21.20
C ALA A 28 4.11 -3.42 20.10
N HIS A 29 4.84 -2.49 19.47
CA HIS A 29 4.32 -1.70 18.36
C HIS A 29 3.92 -2.56 17.15
N THR A 30 4.72 -3.55 16.78
CA THR A 30 4.36 -4.50 15.72
C THR A 30 3.05 -5.23 16.01
N ARG A 31 2.90 -5.76 17.24
CA ARG A 31 1.68 -6.47 17.65
C ARG A 31 0.45 -5.57 17.64
N GLU A 32 0.60 -4.32 18.06
CA GLU A 32 -0.48 -3.34 17.98
C GLU A 32 -0.83 -3.00 16.53
N GLY A 33 0.17 -2.88 15.65
CA GLY A 33 -0.04 -2.74 14.21
C GLY A 33 -0.89 -3.90 13.63
N ASP A 34 -0.58 -5.13 14.03
CA ASP A 34 -1.36 -6.31 13.63
C ASP A 34 -2.80 -6.25 14.16
N ALA A 35 -2.97 -5.85 15.42
CA ALA A 35 -4.29 -5.70 16.05
C ALA A 35 -5.14 -4.63 15.34
N ILE A 36 -4.55 -3.47 15.03
CA ILE A 36 -5.20 -2.39 14.28
C ILE A 36 -5.55 -2.85 12.87
N ALA A 37 -4.64 -3.52 12.16
CA ALA A 37 -4.92 -4.05 10.82
C ALA A 37 -6.10 -5.04 10.85
N ALA A 38 -6.15 -5.90 11.86
CA ALA A 38 -7.27 -6.83 12.06
C ALA A 38 -8.57 -6.10 12.40
N ALA A 39 -8.52 -5.04 13.22
CA ALA A 39 -9.67 -4.20 13.55
C ALA A 39 -10.22 -3.47 12.31
N ARG A 40 -9.34 -2.93 11.45
CA ARG A 40 -9.72 -2.28 10.19
C ARG A 40 -10.48 -3.22 9.25
N ARG A 41 -10.04 -4.47 9.12
CA ARG A 41 -10.75 -5.49 8.32
C ARG A 41 -12.14 -5.86 8.87
N ARG A 42 -12.42 -5.55 10.14
CA ARG A 42 -13.70 -5.81 10.81
C ARG A 42 -14.57 -4.56 10.95
N LEU A 43 -14.13 -3.40 10.43
CA LEU A 43 -14.98 -2.21 10.40
C LEU A 43 -16.27 -2.51 9.62
N PRO A 44 -17.41 -1.92 10.03
CA PRO A 44 -18.64 -2.04 9.26
C PRO A 44 -18.41 -1.46 7.85
N MET A 45 -19.03 -2.10 6.85
CA MET A 45 -18.97 -1.63 5.48
C MET A 45 -20.06 -0.59 5.23
N ALA A 46 -19.73 0.43 4.45
CA ALA A 46 -20.70 1.34 3.86
C ALA A 46 -20.94 0.93 2.41
N GLU A 47 -22.19 0.90 1.99
CA GLU A 47 -22.54 0.67 0.60
C GLU A 47 -22.04 1.83 -0.27
N VAL A 48 -21.44 1.49 -1.40
CA VAL A 48 -21.06 2.45 -2.44
C VAL A 48 -22.09 2.32 -3.55
N ASP A 49 -22.64 3.45 -3.97
CA ASP A 49 -23.65 3.51 -5.03
C ASP A 49 -23.08 2.89 -6.33
N PRO A 50 -23.67 1.79 -6.85
CA PRO A 50 -23.19 1.15 -8.08
C PRO A 50 -23.34 2.05 -9.31
N SER A 51 -24.20 3.06 -9.26
CA SER A 51 -24.41 4.03 -10.34
C SER A 51 -23.46 5.23 -10.28
N ALA A 52 -22.58 5.29 -9.27
CA ALA A 52 -21.63 6.38 -9.10
C ALA A 52 -20.78 6.54 -10.38
N PRO A 53 -20.73 7.75 -10.98
CA PRO A 53 -20.05 7.95 -12.25
C PRO A 53 -18.53 7.98 -12.06
N LEU A 54 -17.83 7.15 -12.82
CA LEU A 54 -16.38 7.19 -12.96
C LEU A 54 -16.00 7.92 -14.25
N VAL A 55 -14.87 8.61 -14.24
CA VAL A 55 -14.30 9.23 -15.44
C VAL A 55 -13.43 8.20 -16.14
N GLU A 56 -13.71 7.98 -17.42
CA GLU A 56 -12.94 7.12 -18.30
C GLU A 56 -12.39 7.91 -19.48
N GLY A 57 -11.43 7.34 -20.22
CA GLY A 57 -10.81 7.99 -21.37
C GLY A 57 -11.78 8.38 -22.50
N LYS A 58 -13.03 7.87 -22.50
CA LYS A 58 -14.06 8.16 -23.52
C LYS A 58 -15.36 8.75 -22.95
N GLY A 59 -15.43 9.09 -21.66
CA GLY A 59 -16.64 9.62 -21.04
C GLY A 59 -16.83 9.16 -19.61
N HIS A 60 -18.07 8.84 -19.25
CA HIS A 60 -18.42 8.34 -17.92
C HIS A 60 -19.02 6.94 -17.99
N ALA A 61 -18.68 6.10 -17.02
CA ALA A 61 -19.29 4.80 -16.80
C ALA A 61 -19.71 4.66 -15.33
N PRO A 62 -20.81 3.93 -15.02
CA PRO A 62 -21.17 3.66 -13.63
C PRO A 62 -20.14 2.69 -13.01
N LEU A 63 -19.90 2.83 -11.71
CA LEU A 63 -18.92 2.04 -10.96
C LEU A 63 -19.07 0.53 -11.19
N ILE A 64 -20.31 0.04 -11.26
CA ILE A 64 -20.58 -1.40 -11.42
C ILE A 64 -20.07 -1.96 -12.76
N ASP A 65 -20.03 -1.14 -13.81
CA ASP A 65 -19.63 -1.59 -15.15
C ASP A 65 -18.11 -1.80 -15.22
N VAL A 66 -17.33 -1.06 -14.43
CA VAL A 66 -15.86 -1.20 -14.34
C VAL A 66 -15.43 -2.56 -13.78
N PHE A 67 -16.33 -3.28 -13.10
CA PHE A 67 -16.07 -4.64 -12.65
C PHE A 67 -16.09 -5.66 -13.80
N GLU A 68 -16.70 -5.36 -14.95
CA GLU A 68 -16.80 -6.28 -16.09
C GLU A 68 -17.28 -7.70 -15.68
N GLY A 69 -18.27 -7.78 -14.78
CA GLY A 69 -18.81 -9.04 -14.27
C GLY A 69 -17.97 -9.75 -13.19
N ARG A 70 -16.86 -9.14 -12.74
CA ARG A 70 -15.99 -9.69 -11.68
C ARG A 70 -16.51 -9.33 -10.30
N THR A 71 -16.07 -10.09 -9.30
CA THR A 71 -16.43 -9.85 -7.89
C THR A 71 -15.46 -8.92 -7.16
N GLN A 72 -14.35 -8.53 -7.77
CA GLN A 72 -13.31 -7.69 -7.18
C GLN A 72 -12.77 -6.72 -8.22
N LEU A 73 -12.49 -5.49 -7.78
CA LEU A 73 -11.85 -4.44 -8.57
C LEU A 73 -10.53 -4.06 -7.89
N PHE A 74 -9.44 -4.06 -8.66
CA PHE A 74 -8.16 -3.53 -8.22
C PHE A 74 -8.00 -2.10 -8.74
N VAL A 75 -7.80 -1.14 -7.82
CA VAL A 75 -7.61 0.27 -8.17
C VAL A 75 -6.19 0.67 -7.74
N SER A 76 -5.43 1.22 -8.69
CA SER A 76 -4.08 1.73 -8.45
C SER A 76 -3.95 3.14 -8.99
N TYR A 77 -3.45 4.05 -8.16
CA TYR A 77 -3.04 5.37 -8.62
C TYR A 77 -1.68 5.24 -9.32
N HIS A 78 -1.70 5.23 -10.65
CA HIS A 78 -0.50 5.20 -11.46
C HIS A 78 -0.07 6.64 -11.78
N MET A 79 1.19 6.98 -11.49
CA MET A 79 1.75 8.25 -11.96
C MET A 79 2.00 8.16 -13.47
N TRP A 80 0.94 8.48 -14.22
CA TRP A 80 0.95 8.47 -15.68
C TRP A 80 1.34 9.83 -16.23
N HIS A 81 2.24 9.83 -17.21
CA HIS A 81 2.70 11.00 -17.94
C HIS A 81 2.21 10.94 -19.39
N ASP A 82 1.30 11.84 -19.74
CA ASP A 82 0.75 11.91 -21.10
C ASP A 82 1.85 12.18 -22.14
N GLY A 83 1.78 11.47 -23.27
CA GLY A 83 2.76 11.59 -24.37
C GLY A 83 4.03 10.74 -24.21
N HIS A 84 4.23 10.10 -23.05
CA HIS A 84 5.36 9.18 -22.82
C HIS A 84 4.99 7.75 -23.20
N THR A 85 5.98 6.97 -23.65
CA THR A 85 5.77 5.54 -23.93
C THR A 85 5.54 4.77 -22.62
N ALA A 86 4.97 3.57 -22.68
CA ALA A 86 4.77 2.74 -21.49
C ALA A 86 6.10 2.43 -20.75
N ALA A 87 7.21 2.35 -21.48
CA ALA A 87 8.54 2.13 -20.89
C ALA A 87 9.09 3.38 -20.16
N ASP A 88 8.59 4.57 -20.50
CA ASP A 88 8.99 5.85 -19.91
C ASP A 88 8.06 6.32 -18.78
N GLN A 89 7.11 5.45 -18.36
CA GLN A 89 6.23 5.70 -17.21
C GLN A 89 6.94 5.37 -15.89
N CYS A 90 6.34 5.74 -14.76
CA CYS A 90 6.93 5.53 -13.44
C CYS A 90 7.28 4.05 -13.20
N GLU A 91 8.59 3.74 -13.17
CA GLU A 91 9.10 2.38 -12.97
C GLU A 91 8.56 1.76 -11.67
N GLY A 92 8.50 2.54 -10.60
CA GLY A 92 7.93 2.11 -9.33
C GLY A 92 6.46 1.72 -9.45
N CYS A 93 5.64 2.54 -10.10
CA CYS A 93 4.23 2.24 -10.32
C CYS A 93 4.05 0.98 -11.16
N THR A 94 4.83 0.81 -12.24
CA THR A 94 4.81 -0.39 -13.09
C THR A 94 5.24 -1.63 -12.32
N PHE A 95 6.28 -1.52 -11.48
CA PHE A 95 6.74 -2.62 -10.64
C PHE A 95 5.64 -3.09 -9.68
N PHE A 96 4.96 -2.17 -9.00
CA PHE A 96 3.88 -2.52 -8.07
C PHE A 96 2.64 -3.10 -8.77
N THR A 97 2.20 -2.52 -9.89
CA THR A 97 1.04 -3.05 -10.62
C THR A 97 1.35 -4.39 -11.29
N GLY A 98 2.60 -4.62 -11.70
CA GLY A 98 3.05 -5.89 -12.26
C GLY A 98 3.03 -7.07 -11.27
N GLN A 99 2.97 -6.81 -9.96
CA GLN A 99 2.85 -7.85 -8.93
C GLN A 99 1.42 -8.37 -8.75
N VAL A 100 0.41 -7.71 -9.35
CA VAL A 100 -0.97 -8.16 -9.25
C VAL A 100 -1.11 -9.50 -9.97
N PRO A 101 -1.49 -10.59 -9.27
CA PRO A 101 -1.56 -11.91 -9.88
C PRO A 101 -2.53 -11.91 -11.05
N ARG A 102 -2.16 -12.61 -12.14
CA ARG A 102 -3.02 -12.74 -13.32
C ARG A 102 -4.39 -13.35 -13.01
N THR A 103 -4.49 -14.15 -11.94
CA THR A 103 -5.76 -14.70 -11.43
C THR A 103 -6.75 -13.64 -10.93
N VAL A 104 -6.28 -12.47 -10.51
CA VAL A 104 -7.12 -11.31 -10.18
C VAL A 104 -7.53 -10.55 -11.45
N LEU A 105 -6.70 -10.62 -12.51
CA LEU A 105 -6.87 -9.88 -13.76
C LEU A 105 -7.64 -10.66 -14.84
N SER A 106 -7.92 -11.95 -14.69
CA SER A 106 -8.67 -12.78 -15.66
C SER A 106 -10.17 -12.75 -15.41
N ALA A 107 -10.98 -12.39 -16.42
CA ALA A 107 -12.44 -12.38 -16.27
C ALA A 107 -12.92 -13.83 -16.11
N PRO A 108 -14.00 -14.08 -15.35
CA PRO A 108 -14.69 -15.35 -15.48
C PRO A 108 -15.13 -15.54 -16.94
N ALA A 109 -15.06 -16.79 -17.42
CA ALA A 109 -15.53 -17.16 -18.75
C ALA A 109 -17.05 -17.01 -18.88
#